data_AF-A0AAW1U7V8-F1
#
_entry.id   AF-A0AAW1U7V8-F1
#
_cell.length_a   1.000
_cell.length_b   1.000
_cell.length_c   1.000
_cell.angle_alpha   90.00
_cell.angle_beta   90.00
_cell.angle_gamma   90.00
#
_symmetry.space_group_name_H-M   'P 1'
#
loop_
_entity.id
_entity.type
_entity.pdbx_description
1 polymer ?
#
loop_
_entity_poly.entity_id
_entity_poly.type
_entity_poly.pdbx_seq_one_letter_code
_entity_poly.pdbx_strand_id
1 'polypeptide(L)' 'MKCILFNILMLACVILVVEAIQPRAPNFQYFERPKYRYPYYDENGVGRLLYGYGDDKLYQYKSFTPLEGIH' A
#
# COMPACT_ATOMS: atom_id res chain seq x y z
N MET A 1 -27.82 -36.93 -8.95
CA MET A 1 -27.58 -35.53 -9.40
C MET A 1 -27.83 -34.48 -8.32
N LYS A 2 -28.97 -34.50 -7.60
CA LYS A 2 -29.28 -33.54 -6.52
C LYS A 2 -28.25 -33.50 -5.38
N CYS A 3 -27.75 -34.66 -4.93
CA CYS A 3 -26.72 -34.71 -3.89
C CYS A 3 -25.38 -34.12 -4.33
N ILE A 4 -25.02 -34.27 -5.62
CA ILE A 4 -23.78 -33.69 -6.17
C ILE A 4 -23.91 -32.17 -6.22
N LEU A 5 -25.06 -31.66 -6.68
CA LEU A 5 -25.34 -30.22 -6.70
C LEU A 5 -25.27 -29.61 -5.29
N PHE A 6 -25.81 -30.31 -4.28
CA PHE A 6 -25.75 -29.90 -2.89
C PHE A 6 -24.32 -29.85 -2.35
N ASN A 7 -23.49 -30.85 -2.65
CA ASN A 7 -22.08 -30.86 -2.26
C ASN A 7 -21.28 -29.73 -2.92
N ILE A 8 -21.56 -29.43 -4.20
CA ILE A 8 -20.93 -28.31 -4.91
C ILE A 8 -21.34 -26.97 -4.28
N LEU A 9 -22.62 -26.81 -3.93
CA LEU A 9 -23.12 -25.62 -3.27
C LEU A 9 -22.47 -25.41 -1.89
N MET A 10 -22.34 -26.48 -1.11
CA MET A 10 -21.67 -26.45 0.19
C MET A 10 -20.19 -26.08 0.05
N LEU A 11 -19.49 -26.66 -0.93
CA LEU A 11 -18.09 -26.33 -1.19
C LEU A 11 -17.91 -24.86 -1.60
N ALA A 12 -18.78 -24.34 -2.48
CA ALA A 12 -18.76 -22.93 -2.87
C ALA A 12 -18.98 -22.00 -1.67
N CYS A 13 -19.89 -22.37 -0.77
CA CYS A 13 -20.14 -21.60 0.46
C CYS A 13 -18.91 -21.57 1.38
N VAL A 14 -18.22 -22.70 1.53
CA VAL A 14 -16.97 -22.78 2.32
C VAL A 14 -15.88 -21.88 1.73
N ILE A 15 -15.70 -21.87 0.41
CA ILE A 15 -14.69 -21.03 -0.25
C ILE A 15 -14.95 -19.54 -0.01
N LEU A 16 -16.22 -19.11 -0.12
CA LEU A 16 -16.58 -17.71 0.11
C LEU A 16 -16.34 -17.27 1.56
N VAL A 17 -16.61 -18.16 2.52
CA VAL A 17 -16.36 -17.89 3.94
C VAL A 17 -14.87 -17.78 4.24
N VAL A 18 -14.04 -18.65 3.64
CA VAL A 18 -12.57 -18.60 3.80
C VAL A 18 -12.00 -17.29 3.27
N GLU A 19 -12.42 -16.83 2.09
CA GLU A 19 -12.01 -15.54 1.53
C GLU A 19 -12.42 -14.34 2.41
N ALA A 20 -13.59 -14.40 3.04
CA ALA A 20 -14.08 -13.34 3.91
C ALA A 20 -13.31 -13.22 5.24
N ILE A 21 -12.72 -14.34 5.72
CA ILE A 21 -11.98 -14.40 6.99
C ILE A 21 -10.48 -14.15 6.80
N GLN A 22 -9.99 -14.09 5.55
CA GLN A 22 -8.56 -13.84 5.33
C GLN A 22 -8.14 -12.50 5.93
N PRO A 23 -7.09 -12.48 6.77
CA PRO A 23 -6.58 -11.25 7.36
C PRO A 23 -6.06 -10.37 6.22
N ARG A 24 -6.80 -9.31 5.89
CA ARG A 24 -6.30 -8.28 4.99
C ARG A 24 -5.19 -7.52 5.71
N ALA A 25 -4.15 -7.17 4.97
CA ALA A 25 -3.17 -6.23 5.49
C ALA A 25 -3.92 -4.99 6.01
N PRO A 26 -3.57 -4.46 7.20
CA PRO A 26 -4.16 -3.22 7.65
C PRO A 26 -4.01 -2.19 6.53
N ASN A 27 -5.02 -1.34 6.33
CA ASN A 27 -4.90 -0.27 5.36
C ASN A 27 -3.69 0.57 5.77
N PHE A 28 -2.56 0.36 5.11
CA PHE A 28 -1.34 1.08 5.39
C PHE A 28 -1.54 2.49 4.83
N GLN A 29 -2.16 3.33 5.65
CA GLN A 29 -2.42 4.73 5.34
C GLN A 29 -1.14 5.52 4.99
N TYR A 30 0.03 4.96 5.36
CA TYR A 30 1.35 5.51 5.07
C TYR A 30 1.83 5.35 3.61
N PHE A 31 1.17 4.54 2.77
CA PHE A 31 1.49 4.49 1.32
C PHE A 31 0.76 5.56 0.51
N GLU A 32 -0.25 6.23 1.09
CA GLU A 32 -0.86 7.36 0.42
C GLU A 32 0.10 8.55 0.46
N ARG A 33 0.59 8.96 -0.72
CA ARG A 33 1.40 10.17 -0.85
C ARG A 33 0.59 11.34 -0.27
N PRO A 34 1.10 12.05 0.78
CA PRO A 34 0.40 13.20 1.33
C PRO A 34 0.11 14.23 0.24
N LYS A 35 -1.16 14.66 0.16
CA LYS A 35 -1.64 15.59 -0.89
C LYS A 35 -0.95 16.95 -0.84
N TYR A 36 -0.48 17.35 0.34
CA TYR A 36 0.15 18.64 0.58
C TYR A 36 1.56 18.42 1.13
N ARG A 37 2.51 18.16 0.24
CA ARG A 37 3.93 18.36 0.54
C ARG A 37 4.29 19.73 0.01
N TYR A 38 4.60 20.68 0.89
CA TYR A 38 5.08 21.99 0.47
C TYR A 38 6.61 21.99 0.53
N PRO A 39 7.31 21.74 -0.60
CA PRO A 39 8.75 21.87 -0.63
C PRO A 39 9.13 23.34 -0.47
N TYR A 40 10.19 23.61 0.29
CA TYR A 40 10.87 24.91 0.33
C TYR A 40 12.38 24.71 0.15
N TYR A 41 13.07 25.74 -0.30
CA TYR A 41 14.53 25.74 -0.40
C TYR A 41 15.11 26.47 0.79
N ASP A 42 16.10 25.87 1.45
CA ASP A 42 16.89 26.58 2.46
C ASP A 42 17.88 27.56 1.81
N GLU A 43 18.60 28.31 2.65
CA GLU A 43 19.58 29.32 2.21
C GLU A 43 20.70 28.76 1.33
N ASN A 44 20.93 27.44 1.38
CA ASN A 44 21.93 26.74 0.57
C ASN A 44 21.33 26.11 -0.70
N GLY A 45 20.03 26.32 -0.97
CA GLY A 45 19.32 25.76 -2.11
C GLY A 45 18.91 24.29 -1.92
N VAL A 46 18.89 23.77 -0.69
CA VAL A 46 18.49 22.39 -0.41
C VAL A 46 16.97 22.31 -0.23
N GLY A 47 16.32 21.42 -0.99
CA GLY A 47 14.88 21.18 -0.89
C GLY A 47 14.49 20.43 0.39
N ARG A 48 13.62 21.03 1.20
CA ARG A 48 13.10 20.51 2.48
C ARG A 48 11.58 20.54 2.50
N LEU A 49 10.96 19.79 3.41
CA LEU A 49 9.50 19.78 3.60
C LEU A 49 9.10 20.78 4.69
N LEU A 50 8.19 21.72 4.38
CA LEU A 50 7.69 22.73 5.34
C LEU A 50 6.86 22.09 6.46
N TYR A 51 6.11 21.05 6.12
CA TYR A 51 5.33 20.21 7.04
C TYR A 51 5.11 18.83 6.40
N GLY A 52 5.01 17.80 7.23
CA GLY A 52 4.85 16.40 6.82
C GLY A 52 5.39 15.45 7.88
N TYR A 53 4.87 14.22 7.95
CA TYR A 53 5.40 13.16 8.80
C TYR A 53 6.42 12.34 7.98
N GLY A 54 7.70 12.42 8.32
CA GLY A 54 8.82 11.80 7.59
C GLY A 54 10.15 12.52 7.84
N ASP A 55 11.25 11.92 7.37
CA ASP A 55 12.62 12.48 7.48
C ASP A 55 12.74 13.82 6.74
N ASP A 56 13.53 14.75 7.26
CA ASP A 56 13.68 16.14 6.80
C ASP A 56 14.44 16.28 5.46
N LYS A 57 14.98 15.16 4.97
CA LYS A 57 15.55 15.04 3.63
C LYS A 57 14.53 14.37 2.71
N LEU A 58 14.16 15.06 1.64
CA LEU A 58 13.46 14.42 0.52
C LEU A 58 14.31 13.23 0.06
N TYR A 59 13.76 12.01 0.13
CA TYR A 59 14.39 10.82 -0.44
C TYR A 59 14.97 11.16 -1.81
N GLN A 60 16.28 11.04 -1.94
CA GLN A 60 16.93 11.15 -3.23
C GLN A 60 16.46 9.93 -4.01
N TYR A 61 15.68 10.13 -5.08
CA TYR A 61 15.35 9.04 -6.01
C TYR A 61 16.69 8.50 -6.53
N LYS A 62 17.21 7.44 -5.93
CA LYS A 62 18.28 6.66 -6.53
C LYS A 62 17.60 5.52 -7.28
N SER A 63 18.20 5.22 -8.42
CA SER A 63 17.98 4.01 -9.23
C SER A 63 16.64 3.29 -9.08
N PHE A 64 15.78 3.39 -10.10
CA PHE A 64 14.67 2.44 -10.26
C PHE A 64 15.24 1.06 -10.62
N THR A 65 14.87 0.02 -9.86
CA THR A 65 15.08 -1.38 -10.26
C THR A 65 13.73 -2.08 -10.47
N PRO A 66 13.62 -3.00 -11.44
CA PRO A 66 12.36 -3.72 -11.69
C PRO A 66 11.92 -4.61 -10.51
N LEU A 67 12.86 -5.06 -9.68
CA LEU A 67 12.61 -6.00 -8.60
C LEU A 67 12.26 -5.30 -7.27
N GLU A 68 12.91 -4.16 -6.98
CA GLU A 68 12.80 -3.48 -5.68
C GLU A 68 12.08 -2.12 -5.77
N GLY A 69 11.85 -1.61 -6.99
CA GLY A 69 11.24 -0.30 -7.22
C GLY A 69 12.24 0.85 -7.06
N ILE A 70 11.75 2.00 -6.59
CA ILE A 70 12.54 3.22 -6.38
C ILE A 70 13.13 3.19 -4.96
N HIS A 71 14.45 3.32 -4.83
CA HIS A 71 15.14 3.31 -3.52
C HIS A 71 16.17 4.45 -3.37
#